data_AF-A0A6J7M1N5-F1
#
_entry.id   AF-A0A6J7M1N5-F1
#
_cell.length_a   1.000
_cell.length_b   1.000
_cell.length_c   1.000
_cell.angle_alpha   90.00
_cell.angle_beta   90.00
_cell.angle_gamma   90.00
#
_symmetry.space_group_name_H-M   'P 1'
#
loop_
_entity.id
_entity.type
_entity.pdbx_description
1 polymer ?
#
loop_
_entity_poly.entity_id
_entity_poly.type
_entity_poly.pdbx_seq_one_letter_code
_entity_poly.pdbx_strand_id
1 'polypeptide(L)'
;MNCRPNTRSMCLTGLLVAAVSLLVVPALVALAASPATTVPPSGPTIPADQVAGRVGDVVLQDTTGHVLREGDGNTVFLVHLPDGATCPGDSANDQWRWNSFLIPVNEDPMQMIYSSTGPEPPWTSGRYPLFENAKQMPMATQFLRRNPAPGSPALIGAIPQTSFIVIAQNQFPGGHYRLGVACTYFNQTTQFWDVQIDLTVAVDGHPESLTWSLPTVTPEQVAASKPSSSKSWVLFVVFGAAVLVLFLLWRHRVAGNLKKKES
;
A
#
# COMPACT_ATOMS: atom_id res chain seq x y z
N MET A 1 -34.26 -7.30 -46.94
CA MET A 1 -34.47 -5.91 -47.42
C MET A 1 -35.59 -5.30 -46.61
N ASN A 2 -35.25 -4.37 -45.70
CA ASN A 2 -36.12 -3.28 -45.27
C ASN A 2 -35.28 -2.32 -44.41
N CYS A 3 -34.77 -1.28 -45.07
CA CYS A 3 -34.11 -0.13 -44.46
C CYS A 3 -35.16 0.75 -43.77
N ARG A 4 -34.85 1.27 -42.59
CA ARG A 4 -35.30 2.62 -42.19
C ARG A 4 -34.20 3.35 -41.41
N PRO A 5 -33.75 4.51 -41.92
CA PRO A 5 -32.96 5.48 -41.16
C PRO A 5 -33.89 6.46 -40.44
N ASN A 6 -33.51 6.98 -39.29
CA ASN A 6 -34.16 8.18 -38.74
C ASN A 6 -33.13 9.16 -38.20
N THR A 7 -32.78 10.08 -39.08
CA THR A 7 -32.06 11.33 -38.88
C THR A 7 -33.00 12.35 -38.23
N ARG A 8 -32.61 12.95 -37.09
CA ARG A 8 -33.14 14.26 -36.70
C ARG A 8 -31.99 15.17 -36.25
N SER A 9 -31.61 16.00 -37.21
CA SER A 9 -30.91 17.27 -37.03
C SER A 9 -31.85 18.25 -36.31
N MET A 10 -31.38 18.93 -35.28
CA MET A 10 -32.04 20.11 -34.70
C MET A 10 -31.01 21.23 -34.54
N CYS A 11 -31.18 22.22 -35.41
CA CYS A 11 -30.59 23.55 -35.37
C CYS A 11 -31.55 24.44 -34.57
N LEU A 12 -31.10 25.24 -33.61
CA LEU A 12 -31.73 26.54 -33.33
C LEU A 12 -30.84 27.48 -32.51
N THR A 13 -30.45 28.55 -33.18
CA THR A 13 -29.94 29.84 -32.73
C THR A 13 -30.93 30.55 -31.79
N GLY A 14 -30.45 31.29 -30.79
CA GLY A 14 -31.33 32.11 -29.94
C GLY A 14 -30.59 33.06 -29.00
N LEU A 15 -30.23 34.22 -29.53
CA LEU A 15 -29.72 35.41 -28.84
C LEU A 15 -30.86 36.11 -28.08
N LEU A 16 -30.71 36.51 -26.81
CA LEU A 16 -31.45 37.66 -26.26
C LEU A 16 -30.82 38.23 -24.98
N VAL A 17 -30.46 39.50 -25.10
CA VAL A 17 -30.01 40.43 -24.07
C VAL A 17 -31.24 41.01 -23.36
N ALA A 18 -31.25 41.06 -22.02
CA ALA A 18 -32.02 42.05 -21.27
C ALA A 18 -31.41 42.27 -19.88
N ALA A 19 -30.93 43.50 -19.66
CA ALA A 19 -30.47 44.03 -18.39
C ALA A 19 -31.66 44.68 -17.64
N VAL A 20 -31.84 44.41 -16.34
CA VAL A 20 -32.53 45.34 -15.41
C VAL A 20 -32.01 45.18 -13.97
N SER A 21 -31.61 46.33 -13.43
CA SER A 21 -31.34 46.79 -12.07
C SER A 21 -32.03 46.10 -10.87
N LEU A 22 -31.31 45.97 -9.74
CA LEU A 22 -31.63 46.70 -8.49
C LEU A 22 -30.46 46.59 -7.48
N LEU A 23 -29.89 47.73 -7.11
CA LEU A 23 -28.96 47.88 -5.99
C LEU A 23 -29.77 47.88 -4.68
N VAL A 24 -29.56 46.87 -3.84
CA VAL A 24 -29.87 46.93 -2.41
C VAL A 24 -28.60 46.52 -1.67
N VAL A 25 -28.02 47.46 -0.93
CA VAL A 25 -26.85 47.25 -0.07
C VAL A 25 -27.37 46.96 1.34
N PRO A 26 -27.38 45.71 1.82
CA PRO A 26 -27.51 45.44 3.24
C PRO A 26 -26.17 45.73 3.92
N ALA A 27 -26.19 46.60 4.92
CA ALA A 27 -25.06 46.82 5.83
C ALA A 27 -24.77 45.50 6.58
N LEU A 28 -23.74 44.77 6.15
CA LEU A 28 -23.23 43.60 6.86
C LEU A 28 -22.56 44.06 8.16
N VAL A 29 -23.19 43.73 9.29
CA VAL A 29 -22.54 43.71 10.59
C VAL A 29 -21.53 42.54 10.57
N ALA A 30 -20.25 42.85 10.37
CA ALA A 30 -19.17 41.89 10.47
C ALA A 30 -18.93 41.56 11.96
N LEU A 31 -19.67 40.58 12.49
CA LEU A 31 -19.22 39.88 13.69
C LEU A 31 -17.96 39.10 13.31
N ALA A 32 -16.81 39.59 13.75
CA ALA A 32 -15.55 38.87 13.68
C ALA A 32 -15.62 37.67 14.64
N ALA A 33 -16.29 36.60 14.20
CA ALA A 33 -16.15 35.29 14.80
C ALA A 33 -14.73 34.83 14.50
N SER A 34 -13.85 34.87 15.49
CA SER A 34 -12.55 34.19 15.41
C SER A 34 -12.82 32.75 15.00
N PRO A 35 -12.29 32.25 13.86
CA PRO A 35 -12.46 30.86 13.51
C PRO A 35 -11.82 30.05 14.63
N ALA A 36 -12.63 29.32 15.38
CA ALA A 36 -12.11 28.32 16.29
C ALA A 36 -11.33 27.34 15.42
N THR A 37 -9.99 27.35 15.54
CA THR A 37 -9.13 26.38 14.91
C THR A 37 -9.41 25.05 15.60
N THR A 38 -10.44 24.34 15.14
CA THR A 38 -10.68 22.95 15.50
C THR A 38 -9.51 22.16 14.94
N VAL A 39 -8.54 21.87 15.80
CA VAL A 39 -7.52 20.87 15.51
C VAL A 39 -8.30 19.59 15.21
N PRO A 40 -8.26 19.08 13.96
CA PRO A 40 -8.95 17.85 13.64
C PRO A 40 -8.44 16.76 14.59
N PRO A 41 -9.31 15.87 15.09
CA PRO A 41 -8.87 14.80 15.96
C PRO A 41 -7.73 14.06 15.27
N SER A 42 -6.54 14.10 15.86
CA SER A 42 -5.39 13.35 15.37
C SER A 42 -5.78 11.88 15.39
N GLY A 43 -5.82 11.26 14.20
CA GLY A 43 -6.04 9.82 14.09
C GLY A 43 -5.01 9.03 14.92
N PRO A 44 -5.25 7.73 15.13
CA PRO A 44 -4.31 6.89 15.86
C PRO A 44 -2.93 6.94 15.19
N THR A 45 -1.92 7.32 15.97
CA THR A 45 -0.52 7.34 15.54
C THR A 45 0.00 5.91 15.46
N ILE A 46 0.60 5.55 14.33
CA ILE A 46 1.27 4.26 14.15
C ILE A 46 2.54 4.27 15.01
N PRO A 47 2.77 3.26 15.88
CA PRO A 47 4.04 3.13 16.59
C PRO A 47 5.22 3.05 15.61
N ALA A 48 6.24 3.88 15.81
CA ALA A 48 7.35 4.02 14.86
C ALA A 48 8.16 2.72 14.67
N ASP A 49 8.17 1.87 15.70
CA ASP A 49 8.79 0.54 15.68
C ASP A 49 8.00 -0.51 14.89
N GLN A 50 6.76 -0.20 14.49
CA GLN A 50 5.88 -1.08 13.71
C GLN A 50 5.82 -0.71 12.22
N VAL A 51 6.55 0.32 11.80
CA VAL A 51 6.69 0.74 10.40
C VAL A 51 7.95 0.09 9.82
N ALA A 52 7.77 -0.92 8.98
CA ALA A 52 8.89 -1.65 8.37
C ALA A 52 9.07 -1.34 6.87
N GLY A 53 8.04 -0.85 6.18
CA GLY A 53 8.12 -0.62 4.74
C GLY A 53 8.02 -1.90 3.92
N ARG A 54 8.78 -1.97 2.83
CA ARG A 54 8.84 -3.16 1.98
C ARG A 54 9.60 -4.28 2.68
N VAL A 55 8.95 -5.41 2.91
CA VAL A 55 9.53 -6.55 3.66
C VAL A 55 9.81 -7.79 2.80
N GLY A 56 9.35 -7.83 1.56
CA GLY A 56 9.70 -8.89 0.62
C GLY A 56 8.92 -8.84 -0.69
N ASP A 57 9.13 -9.85 -1.53
CA ASP A 57 8.43 -10.03 -2.79
C ASP A 57 7.21 -10.95 -2.62
N VAL A 58 6.17 -10.75 -3.41
CA VAL A 58 5.13 -11.78 -3.63
C VAL A 58 5.47 -12.61 -4.86
N VAL A 59 5.06 -13.87 -4.87
CA VAL A 59 5.19 -14.77 -6.03
C VAL A 59 3.80 -15.11 -6.53
N LEU A 60 3.57 -14.93 -7.83
CA LEU A 60 2.32 -15.34 -8.46
C LEU A 60 2.44 -16.81 -8.87
N GLN A 61 1.48 -17.62 -8.44
CA GLN A 61 1.48 -19.05 -8.73
C GLN A 61 0.13 -19.51 -9.26
N ASP A 62 0.11 -20.57 -10.06
CA ASP A 62 -1.14 -21.27 -10.35
C ASP A 62 -1.58 -22.15 -9.19
N THR A 63 -2.70 -22.85 -9.35
CA THR A 63 -3.28 -23.73 -8.33
C THR A 63 -2.47 -25.00 -8.06
N THR A 64 -1.47 -25.29 -8.89
CA THR A 64 -0.55 -26.42 -8.75
C THR A 64 0.80 -26.01 -8.17
N GLY A 65 1.00 -24.71 -7.93
CA GLY A 65 2.21 -24.13 -7.35
C GLY A 65 3.27 -23.72 -8.39
N HIS A 66 2.97 -23.78 -9.70
CA HIS A 66 3.90 -23.28 -10.71
C HIS A 66 3.91 -21.75 -10.72
N VAL A 67 5.10 -21.17 -10.76
CA VAL A 67 5.26 -19.71 -10.85
C VAL A 67 4.76 -19.22 -12.21
N LEU A 68 3.84 -18.27 -12.18
CA LEU A 68 3.33 -17.60 -13.36
C LEU A 68 4.12 -16.33 -13.63
N ARG A 69 4.47 -16.10 -14.89
CA ARG A 69 5.16 -14.88 -15.35
C ARG A 69 4.31 -14.03 -16.27
N GLU A 70 3.23 -14.58 -16.79
CA GLU A 70 2.32 -13.93 -17.72
C GLU A 70 0.95 -14.59 -17.64
N GLY A 71 -0.05 -13.88 -18.15
CA GLY A 71 -1.41 -14.37 -18.26
C GLY A 71 -2.33 -13.32 -18.86
N ASP A 72 -3.61 -13.64 -18.84
CA ASP A 72 -4.70 -12.76 -19.24
C ASP A 72 -5.63 -12.42 -18.07
N GLY A 73 -6.72 -11.70 -18.34
CA GLY A 73 -7.73 -11.37 -17.34
C GLY A 73 -8.41 -12.57 -16.70
N ASN A 74 -8.48 -13.71 -17.40
CA ASN A 74 -9.10 -14.96 -16.94
C ASN A 74 -8.14 -15.87 -16.17
N THR A 75 -6.84 -15.58 -16.23
CA THR A 75 -5.82 -16.39 -15.59
C THR A 75 -6.01 -16.33 -14.07
N VAL A 76 -6.33 -17.48 -13.47
CA VAL A 76 -6.50 -17.62 -12.02
C VAL A 76 -5.14 -17.87 -11.40
N PHE A 77 -4.80 -17.10 -10.36
CA PHE A 77 -3.55 -17.22 -9.65
C PHE A 77 -3.70 -17.03 -8.14
N LEU A 78 -2.68 -17.49 -7.42
CA LEU A 78 -2.46 -17.28 -6.00
C LEU A 78 -1.38 -16.20 -5.83
N VAL A 79 -1.62 -15.29 -4.89
CA VAL A 79 -0.58 -14.37 -4.40
C VAL A 79 0.10 -15.03 -3.23
N HIS A 80 1.26 -15.63 -3.47
CA HIS A 80 2.02 -16.33 -2.43
C HIS A 80 2.97 -15.35 -1.73
N LEU A 81 2.86 -15.28 -0.40
CA LEU A 81 3.79 -14.51 0.45
C LEU A 81 4.98 -15.38 0.86
N PRO A 82 6.13 -14.79 1.22
CA PRO A 82 7.22 -15.55 1.83
C PRO A 82 6.77 -16.30 3.09
N ASP A 83 7.37 -17.47 3.33
CA ASP A 83 7.10 -18.26 4.52
C ASP A 83 7.29 -17.43 5.79
N GLY A 84 6.30 -17.49 6.68
CA GLY A 84 6.32 -16.74 7.94
C GLY A 84 5.93 -15.26 7.81
N ALA A 85 5.35 -14.82 6.68
CA ALA A 85 4.80 -13.48 6.58
C ALA A 85 3.76 -13.19 7.69
N THR A 86 4.06 -12.18 8.51
CA THR A 86 3.23 -11.76 9.65
C THR A 86 2.99 -10.26 9.63
N CYS A 87 1.83 -9.82 10.11
CA CYS A 87 1.63 -8.44 10.55
C CYS A 87 2.05 -8.27 12.02
N PRO A 88 2.42 -7.06 12.47
CA PRO A 88 2.90 -6.83 13.84
C PRO A 88 1.91 -7.17 14.96
N GLY A 89 0.60 -7.17 14.66
CA GLY A 89 -0.46 -7.53 15.60
C GLY A 89 -1.63 -8.18 14.88
N ASP A 90 -2.65 -8.58 15.63
CA ASP A 90 -3.86 -9.18 15.06
C ASP A 90 -5.05 -8.22 14.97
N SER A 91 -6.11 -8.72 14.37
CA SER A 91 -7.36 -8.03 14.14
C SER A 91 -8.27 -7.85 15.35
N ALA A 92 -8.18 -8.73 16.33
CA ALA A 92 -9.10 -8.81 17.45
C ALA A 92 -8.61 -8.07 18.70
N ASN A 93 -7.29 -8.01 18.87
CA ASN A 93 -6.59 -7.44 20.00
C ASN A 93 -5.94 -6.10 19.63
N ASP A 94 -5.41 -5.99 18.40
CA ASP A 94 -4.47 -4.91 18.05
C ASP A 94 -4.94 -4.04 16.86
N GLN A 95 -6.16 -4.23 16.35
CA GLN A 95 -6.74 -3.46 15.22
C GLN A 95 -5.99 -3.58 13.88
N TRP A 96 -5.19 -4.62 13.70
CA TRP A 96 -4.51 -4.86 12.43
C TRP A 96 -5.41 -5.53 11.40
N ARG A 97 -5.23 -5.16 10.13
CA ARG A 97 -5.84 -5.81 8.98
C ARG A 97 -4.77 -6.09 7.94
N TRP A 98 -5.08 -6.97 6.99
CA TRP A 98 -4.33 -7.03 5.75
C TRP A 98 -5.22 -6.60 4.58
N ASN A 99 -4.60 -6.01 3.56
CA ASN A 99 -5.26 -5.54 2.37
C ASN A 99 -4.45 -5.97 1.14
N SER A 100 -5.14 -6.39 0.09
CA SER A 100 -4.51 -6.50 -1.22
C SER A 100 -4.51 -5.14 -1.93
N PHE A 101 -3.57 -4.95 -2.85
CA PHE A 101 -3.52 -3.75 -3.67
C PHE A 101 -2.95 -4.04 -5.07
N LEU A 102 -3.37 -3.20 -6.01
CA LEU A 102 -2.81 -2.99 -7.33
C LEU A 102 -2.76 -1.46 -7.53
N ILE A 103 -1.57 -0.89 -7.56
CA ILE A 103 -1.36 0.56 -7.67
C ILE A 103 -0.30 0.90 -8.72
N PRO A 104 -0.33 2.08 -9.36
CA PRO A 104 0.71 2.49 -10.29
C PRO A 104 2.11 2.44 -9.67
N VAL A 105 3.13 2.08 -10.44
CA VAL A 105 4.51 1.89 -9.92
C VAL A 105 5.15 3.17 -9.38
N ASN A 106 4.67 4.34 -9.80
CA ASN A 106 5.13 5.65 -9.30
C ASN A 106 4.49 6.05 -7.97
N GLU A 107 3.57 5.24 -7.43
CA GLU A 107 2.98 5.44 -6.11
C GLU A 107 3.69 4.58 -5.05
N ASP A 108 3.78 5.12 -3.84
CA ASP A 108 4.35 4.43 -2.70
C ASP A 108 3.26 3.71 -1.89
N PRO A 109 3.29 2.36 -1.77
CA PRO A 109 2.37 1.61 -0.92
C PRO A 109 2.33 2.10 0.53
N MET A 110 3.41 2.71 1.05
CA MET A 110 3.44 3.27 2.41
C MET A 110 2.51 4.47 2.59
N GLN A 111 2.19 5.19 1.51
CA GLN A 111 1.28 6.33 1.56
C GLN A 111 -0.18 5.93 1.33
N MET A 112 -0.46 4.63 1.19
CA MET A 112 -1.81 4.15 0.92
C MET A 112 -2.67 4.14 2.18
N ILE A 113 -3.86 4.71 2.04
CA ILE A 113 -4.97 4.58 2.98
C ILE A 113 -5.98 3.62 2.36
N TYR A 114 -6.51 2.71 3.17
CA TYR A 114 -7.47 1.72 2.73
C TYR A 114 -8.88 2.03 3.25
N SER A 115 -9.88 1.67 2.47
CA SER A 115 -11.28 1.58 2.89
C SER A 115 -11.75 0.14 2.78
N SER A 116 -13.04 -0.10 3.02
CA SER A 116 -13.66 -1.41 2.81
C SER A 116 -13.63 -1.87 1.35
N THR A 117 -13.34 -0.98 0.39
CA THR A 117 -13.28 -1.31 -1.05
C THR A 117 -11.87 -1.33 -1.62
N GLY A 118 -10.82 -1.14 -0.80
CA GLY A 118 -9.42 -1.19 -1.26
C GLY A 118 -8.65 0.12 -1.02
N PRO A 119 -7.56 0.37 -1.78
CA PRO A 119 -6.78 1.60 -1.65
C PRO A 119 -7.57 2.82 -2.15
N GLU A 120 -7.45 3.95 -1.44
CA GLU A 120 -8.16 5.21 -1.72
C GLU A 120 -7.28 6.25 -2.44
N PRO A 121 -7.82 7.09 -3.34
CA PRO A 121 -9.17 6.97 -3.91
C PRO A 121 -9.20 5.78 -4.89
N PRO A 122 -10.32 5.06 -5.02
CA PRO A 122 -10.37 3.85 -5.83
C PRO A 122 -10.63 4.17 -7.32
N TRP A 123 -10.41 3.17 -8.18
CA TRP A 123 -10.83 3.08 -9.58
C TRP A 123 -10.19 4.09 -10.53
N THR A 124 -10.65 5.36 -10.50
CA THR A 124 -10.25 6.40 -11.46
C THR A 124 -8.80 6.85 -11.29
N SER A 125 -8.18 6.48 -10.19
CA SER A 125 -6.78 6.74 -9.85
C SER A 125 -5.81 5.66 -10.36
N GLY A 126 -6.31 4.56 -10.93
CA GLY A 126 -5.48 3.39 -11.19
C GLY A 126 -5.26 2.50 -9.96
N ARG A 127 -5.93 2.77 -8.83
CA ARG A 127 -5.82 2.00 -7.58
C ARG A 127 -6.97 1.02 -7.42
N TYR A 128 -6.63 -0.25 -7.21
CA TYR A 128 -7.60 -1.34 -7.08
C TYR A 128 -7.18 -2.27 -5.96
N PRO A 129 -8.11 -2.91 -5.23
CA PRO A 129 -7.79 -4.15 -4.53
C PRO A 129 -7.65 -5.29 -5.55
N LEU A 130 -7.19 -6.44 -5.09
CA LEU A 130 -7.41 -7.70 -5.79
C LEU A 130 -8.79 -8.26 -5.43
N PHE A 131 -9.34 -9.11 -6.30
CA PHE A 131 -10.69 -9.65 -6.15
C PHE A 131 -10.65 -11.17 -5.99
N GLU A 132 -11.31 -11.69 -4.97
CA GLU A 132 -11.47 -13.14 -4.81
C GLU A 132 -12.17 -13.72 -6.05
N ASN A 133 -11.52 -14.64 -6.75
CA ASN A 133 -11.97 -15.14 -8.05
C ASN A 133 -13.38 -15.75 -7.99
N ALA A 134 -13.69 -16.51 -6.93
CA ALA A 134 -14.96 -17.20 -6.80
C ALA A 134 -16.14 -16.28 -6.48
N LYS A 135 -15.91 -15.19 -5.73
CA LYS A 135 -16.97 -14.28 -5.27
C LYS A 135 -16.96 -12.92 -5.95
N GLN A 136 -15.90 -12.61 -6.66
CA GLN A 136 -15.61 -11.29 -7.24
C GLN A 136 -15.65 -10.16 -6.20
N MET A 137 -15.32 -10.48 -4.94
CA MET A 137 -15.33 -9.54 -3.83
C MET A 137 -13.94 -8.95 -3.61
N PRO A 138 -13.81 -7.65 -3.27
CA PRO A 138 -12.53 -7.04 -3.01
C PRO A 138 -11.88 -7.64 -1.77
N MET A 139 -10.61 -8.01 -1.87
CA MET A 139 -9.79 -8.49 -0.76
C MET A 139 -9.19 -7.28 -0.01
N ALA A 140 -10.07 -6.51 0.62
CA ALA A 140 -9.75 -5.35 1.45
C ALA A 140 -10.25 -5.54 2.89
N THR A 141 -9.59 -4.91 3.85
CA THR A 141 -9.89 -4.94 5.29
C THR A 141 -10.02 -6.35 5.88
N GLN A 142 -9.19 -7.27 5.39
CA GLN A 142 -9.27 -8.69 5.75
C GLN A 142 -8.75 -8.93 7.17
N PHE A 143 -9.41 -9.85 7.86
CA PHE A 143 -9.06 -10.22 9.23
C PHE A 143 -7.80 -11.09 9.26
N LEU A 144 -6.94 -10.82 10.23
CA LEU A 144 -5.79 -11.64 10.59
C LEU A 144 -6.21 -12.71 11.59
N ARG A 145 -5.41 -13.79 11.67
CA ARG A 145 -5.64 -14.83 12.67
C ARG A 145 -5.45 -14.25 14.08
N ARG A 146 -6.40 -14.53 14.97
CA ARG A 146 -6.33 -14.11 16.38
C ARG A 146 -5.12 -14.75 17.08
N ASN A 147 -4.38 -13.94 17.82
CA ASN A 147 -3.30 -14.32 18.71
C ASN A 147 -3.83 -14.59 20.12
N PRO A 148 -3.11 -15.41 20.91
CA PRO A 148 -3.47 -15.67 22.30
C PRO A 148 -3.31 -14.43 23.20
N ALA A 149 -2.48 -13.46 22.80
CA ALA A 149 -2.24 -12.22 23.53
C ALA A 149 -2.01 -11.04 22.57
N PRO A 150 -2.32 -9.80 22.99
CA PRO A 150 -2.00 -8.59 22.25
C PRO A 150 -0.51 -8.43 21.96
N GLY A 151 -0.17 -7.71 20.89
CA GLY A 151 1.20 -7.35 20.51
C GLY A 151 2.07 -8.49 19.96
N SER A 152 1.50 -9.68 19.77
CA SER A 152 2.19 -10.78 19.09
C SER A 152 2.07 -10.62 17.56
N PRO A 153 3.08 -11.01 16.76
CA PRO A 153 2.93 -11.04 15.31
C PRO A 153 1.82 -12.00 14.89
N ALA A 154 0.90 -11.54 14.04
CA ALA A 154 -0.20 -12.34 13.52
C ALA A 154 0.12 -12.88 12.13
N LEU A 155 -0.09 -14.18 11.91
CA LEU A 155 0.05 -14.76 10.57
C LEU A 155 -1.05 -14.24 9.65
N ILE A 156 -0.66 -13.94 8.42
CA ILE A 156 -1.59 -13.73 7.31
C ILE A 156 -2.12 -15.11 6.91
N GLY A 157 -3.44 -15.25 6.83
CA GLY A 157 -4.08 -16.51 6.40
C GLY A 157 -3.80 -16.82 4.93
N ALA A 158 -4.28 -17.97 4.45
CA ALA A 158 -4.24 -18.27 3.04
C ALA A 158 -4.99 -17.20 2.24
N ILE A 159 -4.30 -16.56 1.30
CA ILE A 159 -4.90 -15.56 0.41
C ILE A 159 -5.76 -16.30 -0.61
N PRO A 160 -7.06 -15.92 -0.76
CA PRO A 160 -7.92 -16.53 -1.78
C PRO A 160 -7.35 -16.38 -3.19
N GLN A 161 -7.72 -17.32 -4.07
CA GLN A 161 -7.40 -17.22 -5.49
C GLN A 161 -7.98 -15.93 -6.07
N THR A 162 -7.26 -15.32 -7.00
CA THR A 162 -7.65 -14.06 -7.67
C THR A 162 -7.47 -14.19 -9.18
N SER A 163 -8.11 -13.27 -9.91
CA SER A 163 -7.93 -13.05 -11.34
C SER A 163 -8.10 -11.55 -11.63
N PHE A 164 -7.90 -11.13 -12.87
CA PHE A 164 -8.15 -9.75 -13.28
C PHE A 164 -9.48 -9.56 -14.02
N ILE A 165 -10.42 -10.51 -13.93
CA ILE A 165 -11.73 -10.42 -14.58
C ILE A 165 -12.46 -9.12 -14.18
N VAL A 166 -12.54 -8.84 -12.87
CA VAL A 166 -13.22 -7.63 -12.37
C VAL A 166 -12.48 -6.37 -12.81
N ILE A 167 -11.15 -6.40 -12.81
CA ILE A 167 -10.33 -5.24 -13.22
C ILE A 167 -10.53 -4.95 -14.71
N ALA A 168 -10.52 -5.97 -15.56
CA ALA A 168 -10.76 -5.84 -17.00
C ALA A 168 -12.13 -5.20 -17.29
N GLN A 169 -13.19 -5.67 -16.61
CA GLN A 169 -14.56 -5.18 -16.79
C GLN A 169 -14.74 -3.70 -16.41
N ASN A 170 -13.87 -3.16 -15.56
CA ASN A 170 -13.94 -1.77 -15.09
C ASN A 170 -13.08 -0.80 -15.92
N GLN A 171 -12.73 -1.16 -17.16
CA GLN A 171 -11.99 -0.31 -18.10
C GLN A 171 -10.67 0.23 -17.52
N PHE A 172 -9.94 -0.67 -16.86
CA PHE A 172 -8.67 -0.38 -16.22
C PHE A 172 -7.63 0.22 -17.19
N PRO A 173 -6.90 1.28 -16.80
CA PRO A 173 -5.83 1.83 -17.61
C PRO A 173 -4.61 0.89 -17.59
N GLY A 174 -4.13 0.47 -18.76
CA GLY A 174 -2.88 -0.29 -18.87
C GLY A 174 -1.67 0.53 -18.40
N GLY A 175 -0.58 -0.16 -18.06
CA GLY A 175 0.64 0.47 -17.56
C GLY A 175 1.45 -0.43 -16.64
N HIS A 176 2.35 0.20 -15.88
CA HIS A 176 3.23 -0.46 -14.92
C HIS A 176 2.66 -0.30 -13.51
N TYR A 177 2.44 -1.42 -12.84
CA TYR A 177 1.78 -1.48 -11.55
C TYR A 177 2.60 -2.28 -10.55
N ARG A 178 2.25 -2.11 -9.28
CA ARG A 178 2.70 -2.95 -8.17
C ARG A 178 1.48 -3.66 -7.62
N LEU A 179 1.58 -4.97 -7.53
CA LEU A 179 0.56 -5.83 -6.95
C LEU A 179 1.11 -6.44 -5.67
N GLY A 180 0.32 -6.47 -4.61
CA GLY A 180 0.81 -6.98 -3.34
C GLY A 180 -0.21 -7.11 -2.22
N VAL A 181 0.32 -7.34 -1.03
CA VAL A 181 -0.40 -7.41 0.23
C VAL A 181 0.27 -6.48 1.24
N ALA A 182 -0.54 -5.66 1.91
CA ALA A 182 -0.12 -4.71 2.93
C ALA A 182 -0.72 -5.07 4.29
N CYS A 183 0.08 -5.01 5.34
CA CYS A 183 -0.41 -4.93 6.71
C CYS A 183 -0.75 -3.48 7.03
N THR A 184 -1.93 -3.27 7.61
CA THR A 184 -2.41 -1.94 7.95
C THR A 184 -2.84 -1.82 9.40
N TYR A 185 -2.49 -0.70 10.03
CA TYR A 185 -2.97 -0.30 11.35
C TYR A 185 -3.91 0.90 11.16
N PHE A 186 -5.17 0.78 11.56
CA PHE A 186 -6.21 1.78 11.26
C PHE A 186 -6.18 2.25 9.79
N ASN A 187 -6.16 1.28 8.89
CA ASN A 187 -6.17 1.46 7.43
C ASN A 187 -4.93 2.14 6.81
N GLN A 188 -3.87 2.40 7.56
CA GLN A 188 -2.61 2.93 7.03
C GLN A 188 -1.57 1.82 6.89
N THR A 189 -0.88 1.75 5.76
CA THR A 189 0.19 0.76 5.52
C THR A 189 1.34 0.94 6.52
N THR A 190 1.81 -0.16 7.11
CA THR A 190 3.05 -0.14 7.91
C THR A 190 4.13 -1.02 7.32
N GLN A 191 3.73 -2.09 6.62
CA GLN A 191 4.60 -2.99 5.90
C GLN A 191 3.86 -3.68 4.76
N PHE A 192 4.60 -4.11 3.74
CA PHE A 192 4.00 -4.76 2.59
C PHE A 192 4.97 -5.68 1.84
N TRP A 193 4.38 -6.59 1.07
CA TRP A 193 5.05 -7.43 0.08
C TRP A 193 4.44 -7.15 -1.27
N ASP A 194 5.26 -7.10 -2.32
CA ASP A 194 4.77 -6.76 -3.64
C ASP A 194 5.63 -7.31 -4.77
N VAL A 195 5.08 -7.25 -5.98
CA VAL A 195 5.78 -7.52 -7.23
C VAL A 195 5.35 -6.47 -8.25
N GLN A 196 6.28 -6.04 -9.12
CA GLN A 196 5.91 -5.23 -10.27
C GLN A 196 5.22 -6.11 -11.32
N ILE A 197 4.19 -5.58 -11.96
CA ILE A 197 3.42 -6.23 -13.01
C ILE A 197 3.08 -5.21 -14.09
N ASP A 198 3.22 -5.61 -15.34
CA ASP A 198 2.84 -4.82 -16.50
C ASP A 198 1.47 -5.31 -16.96
N LEU A 199 0.52 -4.39 -17.16
CA LEU A 199 -0.84 -4.69 -17.59
C LEU A 199 -1.17 -3.95 -18.90
N THR A 200 -1.90 -4.60 -19.80
CA THR A 200 -2.52 -3.94 -20.95
C THR A 200 -3.96 -3.52 -20.63
N VAL A 201 -4.51 -2.62 -21.46
CA VAL A 201 -5.91 -2.21 -21.38
C VAL A 201 -6.80 -3.36 -21.87
N ALA A 202 -7.91 -3.61 -21.17
CA ALA A 202 -8.98 -4.47 -21.69
C ALA A 202 -9.76 -3.75 -22.79
N VAL A 203 -9.85 -4.35 -23.98
CA VAL A 203 -10.71 -3.90 -25.08
C VAL A 203 -12.16 -4.17 -24.71
N ASP A 204 -12.99 -3.13 -24.66
CA ASP A 204 -14.43 -3.19 -24.36
C ASP A 204 -14.80 -3.99 -23.08
N GLY A 205 -13.88 -4.04 -22.11
CA GLY A 205 -14.09 -4.74 -20.84
C GLY A 205 -13.96 -6.26 -20.90
N HIS A 206 -13.50 -6.81 -22.02
CA HIS A 206 -13.30 -8.25 -22.21
C HIS A 206 -12.05 -8.76 -21.46
N PRO A 207 -12.18 -9.68 -20.48
CA PRO A 207 -11.04 -10.17 -19.70
C PRO A 207 -9.92 -10.81 -20.55
N GLU A 208 -10.27 -11.50 -21.63
CA GLU A 208 -9.33 -12.14 -22.55
C GLU A 208 -8.43 -11.16 -23.32
N SER A 209 -8.80 -9.88 -23.35
CA SER A 209 -8.04 -8.83 -24.02
C SER A 209 -7.05 -8.11 -23.08
N LEU A 210 -7.29 -8.19 -21.77
CA LEU A 210 -6.32 -7.78 -20.77
C LEU A 210 -5.25 -8.86 -20.69
N THR A 211 -4.00 -8.47 -20.88
CA THR A 211 -2.83 -9.33 -20.67
C THR A 211 -1.95 -8.71 -19.60
N TRP A 212 -1.25 -9.55 -18.87
CA TRP A 212 -0.28 -9.12 -17.87
C TRP A 212 1.01 -9.93 -17.95
N SER A 213 2.11 -9.30 -17.54
CA SER A 213 3.41 -9.96 -17.45
C SER A 213 4.24 -9.40 -16.32
N LEU A 214 5.07 -10.24 -15.71
CA LEU A 214 6.10 -9.81 -14.77
C LEU A 214 7.34 -9.37 -15.56
N PRO A 215 7.90 -8.18 -15.29
CA PRO A 215 9.07 -7.72 -15.99
C PRO A 215 10.20 -8.75 -15.85
N THR A 216 10.92 -8.98 -16.94
CA THR A 216 12.11 -9.83 -16.91
C THR A 216 13.15 -9.12 -16.07
N VAL A 217 13.43 -9.66 -14.88
CA VAL A 217 14.55 -9.20 -14.05
C VAL A 217 15.84 -9.53 -14.80
N THR A 218 16.42 -8.52 -15.44
CA THR A 218 17.75 -8.63 -16.03
C THR A 218 18.74 -8.87 -14.89
N PRO A 219 19.70 -9.81 -15.01
CA PRO A 219 20.68 -10.11 -13.96
C PRO A 219 21.42 -8.88 -13.40
N GLU A 220 21.57 -7.84 -14.21
CA GLU A 220 22.17 -6.56 -13.85
C GLU A 220 21.39 -5.82 -12.73
N GLN A 221 20.06 -5.92 -12.70
CA GLN A 221 19.23 -5.31 -11.64
C GLN A 221 19.34 -6.06 -10.31
N VAL A 222 19.60 -7.37 -10.36
CA VAL A 222 19.86 -8.20 -9.16
C VAL A 222 21.25 -7.88 -8.59
N ALA A 223 22.22 -7.55 -9.44
CA ALA A 223 23.56 -7.15 -8.99
C ALA A 223 23.56 -5.76 -8.32
N ALA A 224 22.73 -4.82 -8.81
CA ALA A 224 22.62 -3.47 -8.26
C ALA A 224 21.87 -3.39 -6.93
N SER A 225 21.02 -4.37 -6.63
CA SER A 225 20.22 -4.43 -5.39
C SER A 225 20.89 -5.21 -4.25
N LYS A 226 22.14 -5.67 -4.42
CA LYS A 226 22.93 -6.16 -3.28
C LYS A 226 22.99 -5.04 -2.24
N PRO A 227 22.47 -5.24 -1.01
CA PRO A 227 22.65 -4.27 0.04
C PRO A 227 24.15 -4.03 0.15
N SER A 228 24.58 -2.77 0.07
CA SER A 228 25.97 -2.42 0.25
C SER A 228 26.41 -3.08 1.54
N SER A 229 27.35 -4.02 1.38
CA SER A 229 27.81 -4.91 2.42
C SER A 229 28.00 -4.11 3.69
N SER A 230 27.30 -4.56 4.73
CA SER A 230 27.18 -4.00 6.07
C SER A 230 28.50 -3.98 6.85
N LYS A 231 29.64 -3.70 6.21
CA LYS A 231 30.93 -3.44 6.85
C LYS A 231 30.89 -2.34 7.91
N SER A 232 29.79 -1.56 8.03
CA SER A 232 29.55 -0.66 9.17
C SER A 232 29.20 -1.35 10.49
N TRP A 233 28.46 -2.48 10.51
CA TRP A 233 28.01 -3.03 11.82
C TRP A 233 29.16 -3.68 12.60
N VAL A 234 30.14 -4.26 11.90
CA VAL A 234 31.34 -4.84 12.54
C VAL A 234 32.22 -3.74 13.16
N LEU A 235 32.26 -2.54 12.58
CA LEU A 235 32.95 -1.40 13.19
C LEU A 235 32.25 -0.93 14.47
N PHE A 236 30.92 -0.91 14.53
CA PHE A 236 30.20 -0.52 15.76
C PHE A 236 30.38 -1.53 16.91
N VAL A 237 30.45 -2.83 16.63
CA VAL A 237 30.71 -3.85 17.68
C VAL A 237 32.13 -3.76 18.24
N VAL A 238 33.13 -3.55 17.37
CA VAL A 238 34.54 -3.41 17.81
C VAL A 238 34.77 -2.10 18.57
N PHE A 239 34.20 -0.98 18.10
CA PHE A 239 34.28 0.29 18.83
C PHE A 239 33.52 0.26 20.16
N GLY A 240 32.33 -0.36 20.20
CA GLY A 240 31.55 -0.52 21.44
C GLY A 240 32.30 -1.31 22.51
N ALA A 241 32.93 -2.43 22.14
CA ALA A 241 33.71 -3.24 23.06
C ALA A 241 34.97 -2.51 23.56
N ALA A 242 35.68 -1.79 22.68
CA ALA A 242 36.88 -1.03 23.06
C ALA A 242 36.55 0.12 24.04
N VAL A 243 35.46 0.86 23.80
CA VAL A 243 34.99 1.93 24.69
C VAL A 243 34.56 1.37 26.05
N LEU A 244 33.88 0.22 26.09
CA LEU A 244 33.51 -0.44 27.34
C LEU A 244 34.75 -0.86 28.15
N VAL A 245 35.75 -1.46 27.51
CA VAL A 245 37.02 -1.85 28.17
C VAL A 245 37.76 -0.63 28.69
N LEU A 246 37.88 0.44 27.89
CA LEU A 246 38.51 1.69 28.32
C LEU A 246 37.77 2.33 29.51
N PHE A 247 36.44 2.31 29.51
CA PHE A 247 35.62 2.83 30.61
C PHE A 247 35.84 2.01 31.90
N LEU A 248 35.87 0.69 31.80
CA LEU A 248 36.14 -0.20 32.95
C LEU A 248 37.56 0.00 33.50
N LEU A 249 38.57 0.15 32.64
CA LEU A 249 39.95 0.44 33.04
C LEU A 249 40.07 1.82 33.70
N TRP A 250 39.41 2.84 33.16
CA TRP A 250 39.37 4.18 33.75
C TRP A 250 38.74 4.15 35.15
N ARG A 251 37.60 3.47 35.29
CA ARG A 251 36.89 3.34 36.57
C ARG A 251 37.74 2.64 37.64
N HIS A 252 38.46 1.58 37.27
CA HIS A 252 39.40 0.91 38.19
C HIS A 252 40.55 1.82 38.63
N ARG A 253 41.09 2.64 37.72
CA ARG A 253 42.20 3.55 38.03
C ARG A 253 41.80 4.67 38.98
N VAL A 254 40.60 5.22 38.82
CA VAL A 254 40.05 6.26 39.71
C VAL A 254 39.82 5.70 41.13
N ALA A 255 39.26 4.49 41.24
CA ALA A 255 39.04 3.84 42.54
C ALA A 255 40.35 3.56 43.31
N GLY A 256 41.43 3.23 42.60
CA GLY A 256 42.75 3.01 43.22
C GLY A 256 43.40 4.28 43.78
N ASN A 257 43.20 5.42 43.12
CA ASN A 257 43.79 6.70 43.54
C ASN A 257 43.10 7.32 44.76
N LEU A 258 41.82 7.03 45.00
CA LEU A 258 41.12 7.51 46.19
C LEU A 258 41.65 6.86 47.48
N LYS A 259 42.00 5.57 47.44
CA LYS A 259 42.55 4.87 48.61
C LYS A 259 43.95 5.33 49.05
N LYS A 260 44.70 6.00 48.17
CA LYS A 260 46.05 6.50 48.47
C LYS A 260 46.09 7.86 49.17
N LYS A 261 44.96 8.56 49.29
CA LYS A 261 44.88 9.88 49.95
C LYS A 261 44.44 9.81 51.41
N GLU A 262 44.11 8.63 51.92
CA GLU A 262 43.67 8.41 53.31
C GLU A 262 44.74 7.69 54.16
N SER A 263 45.97 7.53 53.63
CA SER A 263 47.17 7.11 54.36
C SER A 263 48.23 8.18 54.30
#